data_AF-A0A938AEV8-F1
#
_entry.id   AF-A0A938AEV8-F1
#
_cell.length_a   1.000
_cell.length_b   1.000
_cell.length_c   1.000
_cell.angle_alpha   90.00
_cell.angle_beta   90.00
_cell.angle_gamma   90.00
#
_symmetry.space_group_name_H-M   'P 1'
#
loop_
_entity.id
_entity.type
_entity.pdbx_description
1 polymer ?
#
loop_
_entity_poly.entity_id
_entity_poly.type
_entity_poly.pdbx_seq_one_letter_code
_entity_poly.pdbx_strand_id
1 'polypeptide(L)'
;MTEPSRADMEAALAREPDNFAIVARLALVCLRGGDVAAAAPLFERIVARRANDVGARVNLAGCLMRMGRAAEALPHIAHAAGLVPTDATIRFNHAHILRAVGQRIEARDEVEEALRIDPRLPAALSLRADLAAAEGDDITALGDLDTALTLKPNDAALRARRAAIRLRRGDWLNGLAEYEARLEIASAKPYAPSLPRWQGEQPAAGQYVLLYAEQADGASGAAIDDLRIVARHARALADLGVMVALQAPGSVHAELLTLSPAMALIERGPLTNDLAAAVPARSLPFALSLRDDAFTPSVEALISAIARDLFTGRD
;
A
#
# COMPACT_ATOMS: atom_id res chain seq x y z
N MET A 1 33.28 3.51 16.65
CA MET A 1 33.43 2.04 16.48
C MET A 1 32.61 1.62 15.30
N THR A 2 33.24 1.09 14.25
CA THR A 2 32.55 0.46 13.13
C THR A 2 31.75 -0.74 13.63
N GLU A 3 30.51 -0.88 13.17
CA GLU A 3 29.72 -2.08 13.48
C GLU A 3 30.40 -3.31 12.85
N PRO A 4 30.44 -4.47 13.55
CA PRO A 4 31.08 -5.66 13.02
C PRO A 4 30.33 -6.19 11.79
N SER A 5 31.07 -6.62 10.77
CA SER A 5 30.48 -7.17 9.56
C SER A 5 29.88 -8.56 9.81
N ARG A 6 29.01 -9.01 8.91
CA ARG A 6 28.48 -10.39 8.93
C ARG A 6 29.61 -11.42 8.96
N ALA A 7 30.64 -11.23 8.14
CA ALA A 7 31.80 -12.13 8.07
C ALA A 7 32.58 -12.18 9.39
N ASP A 8 32.75 -11.04 10.07
CA ASP A 8 33.42 -10.99 11.38
C ASP A 8 32.62 -11.76 12.44
N MET A 9 31.29 -11.64 12.40
CA MET A 9 30.39 -12.33 13.32
C MET A 9 30.32 -13.84 13.04
N GLU A 10 30.34 -14.26 11.78
CA GLU A 10 30.44 -15.68 11.39
C GLU A 10 31.77 -16.29 11.85
N ALA A 11 32.88 -15.58 11.65
CA ALA A 11 34.20 -16.02 12.12
C ALA A 11 34.28 -16.09 13.66
N ALA A 12 33.66 -15.14 14.37
CA ALA A 12 33.57 -15.17 15.83
C ALA A 12 32.74 -16.37 16.31
N LEU A 13 31.61 -16.65 15.65
CA LEU A 13 30.75 -17.79 15.98
C LEU A 13 31.46 -19.12 15.73
N ALA A 14 32.31 -19.21 14.70
CA ALA A 14 33.10 -20.42 14.43
C ALA A 14 34.11 -20.72 15.55
N ARG A 15 34.65 -19.70 16.22
CA ARG A 15 35.56 -19.86 17.37
C ARG A 15 34.80 -20.20 18.65
N GLU A 16 33.60 -19.66 18.81
CA GLU A 16 32.76 -19.83 20.01
C GLU A 16 31.31 -20.23 19.64
N PRO A 17 31.05 -21.49 19.21
CA PRO A 17 29.77 -21.91 18.64
C PRO A 17 28.56 -21.78 19.58
N ASP A 18 28.80 -21.86 20.89
CA ASP A 18 27.78 -21.82 21.94
C ASP A 18 27.64 -20.43 22.61
N ASN A 19 28.37 -19.42 22.10
CA ASN A 19 28.27 -18.07 22.62
C ASN A 19 27.03 -17.37 22.03
N PHE A 20 25.91 -17.45 22.77
CA PHE A 20 24.63 -16.87 22.35
C PHE A 20 24.64 -15.34 22.21
N ALA A 21 25.61 -14.63 22.80
CA ALA A 21 25.76 -13.19 22.53
C ALA A 21 26.25 -12.94 21.10
N ILE A 22 27.16 -13.79 20.59
CA ILE A 22 27.61 -13.75 19.20
C ILE A 22 26.48 -14.17 18.26
N VAL A 23 25.74 -15.23 18.60
CA VAL A 23 24.55 -15.67 17.81
C VAL A 23 23.53 -14.53 17.68
N ALA A 24 23.20 -13.87 18.79
CA ALA A 24 22.25 -12.74 18.78
C ALA A 24 22.76 -11.57 17.94
N ARG A 25 24.06 -11.25 18.04
CA ARG A 25 24.65 -10.16 17.27
C ARG A 25 24.67 -10.47 15.77
N LEU A 26 25.03 -11.69 15.38
CA LEU A 26 24.96 -12.14 13.99
C LEU A 26 23.52 -12.10 13.47
N ALA A 27 22.55 -12.58 14.25
CA ALA A 27 21.13 -12.55 13.86
C ALA A 27 20.63 -11.13 13.59
N LEU A 28 21.00 -10.17 14.46
CA LEU A 28 20.67 -8.76 14.28
C LEU A 28 21.38 -8.12 13.08
N VAL A 29 22.61 -8.53 12.77
CA VAL A 29 23.34 -8.07 11.57
C VAL A 29 22.65 -8.58 10.31
N CYS A 30 22.29 -9.87 10.25
CA CYS A 30 21.52 -10.42 9.13
C CYS A 30 20.16 -9.71 8.96
N LEU A 31 19.44 -9.49 10.06
CA LEU A 31 18.14 -8.83 10.06
C LEU A 31 18.23 -7.38 9.52
N ARG A 32 19.24 -6.62 9.96
CA ARG A 32 19.52 -5.25 9.48
C ARG A 32 19.95 -5.23 8.01
N GLY A 33 20.70 -6.24 7.56
CA GLY A 33 21.02 -6.45 6.15
C GLY A 33 19.83 -6.89 5.29
N GLY A 34 18.66 -7.13 5.89
CA GLY A 34 17.46 -7.57 5.21
C GLY A 34 17.38 -9.07 4.95
N ASP A 35 18.43 -9.83 5.27
CA ASP A 35 18.50 -11.28 5.10
C ASP A 35 17.80 -12.00 6.27
N VAL A 36 16.47 -12.00 6.20
CA VAL A 36 15.62 -12.68 7.19
C VAL A 36 15.85 -14.19 7.16
N ALA A 37 16.18 -14.76 6.00
CA ALA A 37 16.42 -16.19 5.83
C ALA A 37 17.62 -16.66 6.64
N ALA A 38 18.69 -15.86 6.71
CA ALA A 38 19.83 -16.12 7.59
C ALA A 38 19.55 -15.79 9.06
N ALA A 39 18.71 -14.79 9.35
CA ALA A 39 18.45 -14.34 10.72
C ALA A 39 17.55 -15.30 11.52
N ALA A 40 16.48 -15.83 10.92
CA ALA A 40 15.51 -16.70 11.59
C ALA A 40 16.14 -17.91 12.32
N PRO A 41 16.97 -18.75 11.67
CA PRO A 41 17.55 -19.92 12.34
C PRO A 41 18.47 -19.55 13.51
N LEU A 42 19.09 -18.36 13.49
CA LEU A 42 19.90 -17.88 14.61
C LEU A 42 19.03 -17.49 15.80
N PHE A 43 17.88 -16.85 15.57
CA PHE A 43 16.90 -16.61 16.64
C PHE A 43 16.24 -17.89 17.15
N GLU A 44 15.95 -18.86 16.29
CA GLU A 44 15.45 -20.18 16.69
C GLU A 44 16.43 -20.88 17.64
N ARG A 45 17.74 -20.84 17.34
CA ARG A 45 18.78 -21.36 18.24
C ARG A 45 18.74 -20.70 19.62
N ILE A 46 18.56 -19.38 19.68
CA ILE A 46 18.44 -18.65 20.96
C ILE A 46 17.19 -19.10 21.71
N VAL A 47 16.03 -19.14 21.04
CA VAL A 47 14.75 -19.52 21.65
C VAL A 47 14.78 -20.96 22.16
N ALA A 48 15.43 -21.88 21.44
CA ALA A 48 15.58 -23.28 21.85
C ALA A 48 16.36 -23.43 23.16
N ARG A 49 17.34 -22.55 23.42
CA ARG A 49 18.13 -22.57 24.66
C ARG A 49 17.55 -21.69 25.76
N ARG A 50 16.94 -20.56 25.37
CA ARG A 50 16.41 -19.52 26.24
C ARG A 50 14.94 -19.31 25.89
N ALA A 51 14.10 -20.21 26.37
CA ALA A 51 12.67 -20.22 26.05
C ALA A 51 11.93 -18.92 26.43
N ASN A 52 12.47 -18.09 27.32
CA ASN A 52 11.85 -16.82 27.75
C ASN A 52 12.61 -15.58 27.25
N ASP A 53 13.48 -15.71 26.24
CA ASP A 53 14.14 -14.57 25.60
C ASP A 53 13.13 -13.80 24.73
N VAL A 54 12.55 -12.73 25.29
CA VAL A 54 11.52 -11.90 24.65
C VAL A 54 12.04 -11.32 23.34
N GLY A 55 13.25 -10.77 23.33
CA GLY A 55 13.84 -10.13 22.16
C GLY A 55 14.05 -11.12 21.02
N ALA A 56 14.56 -12.32 21.31
CA ALA A 56 14.73 -13.36 20.29
C ALA A 56 13.38 -13.84 19.72
N ARG A 57 12.35 -13.98 20.57
CA ARG A 57 10.99 -14.37 20.12
C ARG A 57 10.34 -13.33 19.23
N VAL A 58 10.39 -12.05 19.62
CA VAL A 58 9.83 -10.95 18.83
C VAL A 58 10.54 -10.86 17.47
N ASN A 59 11.87 -10.95 17.46
CA ASN A 59 12.64 -10.91 16.21
C ASN A 59 12.40 -12.14 15.33
N LEU A 60 12.28 -13.34 15.91
CA LEU A 60 11.92 -14.55 15.18
C LEU A 60 10.53 -14.42 14.54
N ALA A 61 9.54 -13.98 15.30
CA ALA A 61 8.19 -13.74 14.78
C ALA A 61 8.20 -12.72 13.63
N GLY A 62 8.96 -11.64 13.75
CA GLY A 62 9.15 -10.65 12.68
C GLY A 62 9.83 -11.23 11.43
N CYS A 63 10.83 -12.10 11.59
CA CYS A 63 11.47 -12.79 10.46
C CYS A 63 10.48 -13.71 9.74
N LEU A 64 9.75 -14.54 10.51
CA LEU A 64 8.75 -15.47 9.98
C LEU A 64 7.63 -14.73 9.21
N MET A 65 7.18 -13.58 9.72
CA MET A 65 6.22 -12.72 9.01
C MET A 65 6.75 -12.23 7.66
N ARG A 66 8.01 -11.79 7.60
CA ARG A 66 8.65 -11.34 6.35
C ARG A 66 8.87 -12.48 5.36
N MET A 67 8.86 -13.73 5.81
CA MET A 67 8.91 -14.94 4.98
C MET A 67 7.51 -15.45 4.56
N GLY A 68 6.42 -14.79 5.00
CA GLY A 68 5.05 -15.28 4.76
C GLY A 68 4.64 -16.46 5.66
N ARG A 69 5.44 -16.80 6.68
CA ARG A 69 5.22 -17.92 7.62
C ARG A 69 4.46 -17.45 8.87
N ALA A 70 3.32 -16.78 8.68
CA ALA A 70 2.58 -16.13 9.77
C ALA A 70 2.09 -17.11 10.85
N ALA A 71 1.63 -18.30 10.45
CA ALA A 71 1.17 -19.34 11.38
C ALA A 71 2.28 -19.80 12.34
N GLU A 72 3.53 -19.87 11.87
CA GLU A 72 4.68 -20.25 12.68
C GLU A 72 5.14 -19.09 13.59
N ALA A 73 4.89 -17.83 13.18
CA ALA A 73 5.22 -16.65 13.98
C ALA A 73 4.33 -16.52 15.23
N LEU A 74 3.07 -16.94 15.14
CA LEU A 74 2.04 -16.76 16.17
C LEU A 74 2.46 -17.27 17.56
N PRO A 75 2.92 -18.53 17.75
CA PRO A 75 3.31 -19.00 19.08
C PRO A 75 4.49 -18.23 19.67
N HIS A 76 5.38 -17.66 18.85
CA HIS A 76 6.51 -16.88 19.34
C HIS A 76 6.07 -15.52 19.86
N ILE A 77 5.21 -14.80 19.12
CA ILE A 77 4.74 -13.49 19.54
C ILE A 77 3.74 -13.58 20.71
N ALA A 78 2.87 -14.59 20.73
CA ALA A 78 1.94 -14.81 21.83
C ALA A 78 2.69 -15.07 23.14
N HIS A 79 3.75 -15.88 23.10
CA HIS A 79 4.61 -16.11 24.26
C HIS A 79 5.32 -14.83 24.72
N ALA A 80 5.83 -14.02 23.77
CA ALA A 80 6.45 -12.73 24.10
C ALA A 80 5.45 -11.75 24.75
N ALA A 81 4.22 -11.67 24.23
CA ALA A 81 3.15 -10.85 24.80
C ALA A 81 2.76 -11.31 26.21
N GLY A 82 2.74 -12.62 26.46
CA GLY A 82 2.51 -13.17 27.80
C GLY A 82 3.62 -12.86 28.81
N LEU A 83 4.88 -12.78 28.35
CA LEU A 83 6.02 -12.41 29.21
C LEU A 83 6.07 -10.92 29.54
N VAL A 84 5.63 -10.06 28.62
CA VAL A 84 5.65 -8.60 28.78
C VAL A 84 4.28 -8.01 28.40
N PRO A 85 3.24 -8.20 29.23
CA PRO A 85 1.86 -7.83 28.90
C PRO A 85 1.63 -6.31 28.87
N THR A 86 2.60 -5.50 29.28
CA THR A 86 2.54 -4.03 29.30
C THR A 86 3.32 -3.39 28.16
N ASP A 87 3.83 -4.16 27.20
CA ASP A 87 4.52 -3.61 26.02
C ASP A 87 3.55 -3.47 24.85
N ALA A 88 3.18 -2.22 24.54
CA ALA A 88 2.25 -1.90 23.46
C ALA A 88 2.76 -2.35 22.08
N THR A 89 4.09 -2.33 21.85
CA THR A 89 4.68 -2.73 20.57
C THR A 89 4.60 -4.24 20.38
N ILE A 90 4.85 -5.03 21.43
CA ILE A 90 4.71 -6.49 21.37
C ILE A 90 3.25 -6.88 21.14
N ARG A 91 2.30 -6.22 21.80
CA ARG A 91 0.86 -6.44 21.56
C ARG A 91 0.41 -6.06 20.16
N PHE A 92 0.86 -4.91 19.66
CA PHE A 92 0.65 -4.54 18.26
C PHE A 92 1.19 -5.61 17.30
N ASN A 93 2.42 -6.11 17.52
CA ASN A 93 3.00 -7.16 16.70
C ASN A 93 2.18 -8.46 16.79
N HIS A 94 1.64 -8.78 17.96
CA HIS A 94 0.74 -9.93 18.16
C HIS A 94 -0.54 -9.77 17.34
N ALA A 95 -1.22 -8.63 17.48
CA ALA A 95 -2.40 -8.26 16.69
C ALA A 95 -2.14 -8.33 15.18
N HIS A 96 -0.99 -7.83 14.73
CA HIS A 96 -0.61 -7.85 13.32
C HIS A 96 -0.46 -9.27 12.77
N ILE A 97 0.11 -10.19 13.57
CA ILE A 97 0.26 -11.60 13.21
C ILE A 97 -1.10 -12.32 13.24
N LEU A 98 -1.93 -12.07 14.25
CA LEU A 98 -3.30 -12.58 14.36
C LEU A 98 -4.14 -12.22 13.13
N ARG A 99 -4.07 -10.96 12.68
CA ARG A 99 -4.71 -10.51 11.45
C ARG A 99 -4.22 -11.30 10.23
N ALA A 100 -2.91 -11.53 10.12
CA ALA A 100 -2.32 -12.24 8.99
C ALA A 100 -2.71 -13.72 8.93
N VAL A 101 -3.01 -14.36 10.06
CA VAL A 101 -3.54 -15.74 10.12
C VAL A 101 -5.07 -15.80 10.07
N GLY A 102 -5.76 -14.66 9.92
CA GLY A 102 -7.22 -14.59 9.81
C GLY A 102 -7.98 -14.56 11.15
N GLN A 103 -7.28 -14.51 12.28
CA GLN A 103 -7.87 -14.39 13.63
C GLN A 103 -8.22 -12.93 13.92
N ARG A 104 -9.28 -12.43 13.28
CA ARG A 104 -9.65 -11.00 13.29
C ARG A 104 -10.15 -10.50 14.65
N ILE A 105 -10.88 -11.34 15.40
CA ILE A 105 -11.44 -10.96 16.70
C ILE A 105 -10.29 -10.78 17.69
N GLU A 106 -9.41 -11.76 17.79
CA GLU A 106 -8.24 -11.74 18.66
C GLU A 106 -7.27 -10.61 18.27
N ALA A 107 -7.12 -10.34 16.97
CA ALA A 107 -6.34 -9.20 16.50
C ALA A 107 -6.91 -7.86 16.99
N ARG A 108 -8.24 -7.73 17.06
CA ARG A 108 -8.91 -6.53 17.58
C ARG A 108 -8.62 -6.37 19.08
N ASP A 109 -8.79 -7.43 19.86
CA ASP A 109 -8.56 -7.40 21.30
C ASP A 109 -7.11 -6.98 21.63
N GLU A 110 -6.13 -7.53 20.91
CA GLU A 110 -4.72 -7.20 21.13
C GLU A 110 -4.35 -5.77 20.68
N VAL A 111 -4.94 -5.25 19.59
CA VAL A 111 -4.69 -3.87 19.18
C VAL A 111 -5.36 -2.86 20.10
N GLU A 112 -6.54 -3.19 20.65
CA GLU A 112 -7.21 -2.37 21.66
C GLU A 112 -6.39 -2.30 22.94
N GLU A 113 -5.84 -3.42 23.40
CA GLU A 113 -4.96 -3.45 24.57
C GLU A 113 -3.64 -2.71 24.32
N ALA A 114 -3.06 -2.83 23.11
CA ALA A 114 -1.91 -2.04 22.71
C ALA A 114 -2.20 -0.52 22.81
N LEU A 115 -3.36 -0.08 22.33
CA LEU A 115 -3.80 1.33 22.38
C LEU A 115 -4.24 1.76 23.79
N ARG A 116 -4.64 0.84 24.67
CA ARG A 116 -4.87 1.13 26.08
C ARG A 116 -3.55 1.46 26.80
N ILE A 117 -2.46 0.78 26.43
CA ILE A 117 -1.12 1.00 26.98
C ILE A 117 -0.47 2.25 26.38
N ASP A 118 -0.49 2.37 25.05
CA ASP A 118 0.00 3.54 24.33
C ASP A 118 -1.05 4.02 23.31
N PRO A 119 -1.89 5.02 23.69
CA PRO A 119 -2.92 5.57 22.81
C PRO A 119 -2.39 6.29 21.57
N ARG A 120 -1.08 6.55 21.50
CA ARG A 120 -0.43 7.31 20.41
C ARG A 120 0.54 6.44 19.63
N LEU A 121 0.40 5.11 19.66
CA LEU A 121 1.20 4.20 18.84
C LEU A 121 0.68 4.20 17.38
N PRO A 122 1.36 4.83 16.40
CA PRO A 122 0.80 5.01 15.05
C PRO A 122 0.55 3.68 14.33
N ALA A 123 1.36 2.67 14.61
CA ALA A 123 1.22 1.35 14.00
C ALA A 123 -0.03 0.63 14.50
N ALA A 124 -0.37 0.75 15.78
CA ALA A 124 -1.59 0.19 16.36
C ALA A 124 -2.84 0.95 15.89
N LEU A 125 -2.79 2.29 15.83
CA LEU A 125 -3.87 3.10 15.25
C LEU A 125 -4.15 2.69 13.79
N SER A 126 -3.09 2.55 12.98
CA SER A 126 -3.24 2.10 11.60
C SER A 126 -3.83 0.69 11.49
N LEU A 127 -3.44 -0.23 12.38
CA LEU A 127 -3.96 -1.61 12.37
C LEU A 127 -5.43 -1.66 12.79
N ARG A 128 -5.83 -0.91 13.83
CA ARG A 128 -7.23 -0.83 14.25
C ARG A 128 -8.08 -0.16 13.17
N ALA A 129 -7.56 0.87 12.51
CA ALA A 129 -8.25 1.48 11.38
C ALA A 129 -8.49 0.50 10.23
N ASP A 130 -7.52 -0.35 9.90
CA ASP A 130 -7.68 -1.39 8.87
C ASP A 130 -8.76 -2.41 9.25
N LEU A 131 -8.77 -2.85 10.52
CA LEU A 131 -9.76 -3.81 11.03
C LEU A 131 -11.16 -3.20 11.04
N ALA A 132 -11.30 -1.97 11.56
CA ALA A 132 -12.56 -1.24 11.60
C ALA A 132 -13.10 -0.97 10.20
N ALA A 133 -12.26 -0.55 9.25
CA ALA A 133 -12.67 -0.35 7.85
C ALA A 133 -13.15 -1.65 7.18
N ALA A 134 -12.51 -2.80 7.49
CA ALA A 134 -12.95 -4.10 6.98
C ALA A 134 -14.29 -4.56 7.57
N GLU A 135 -14.70 -3.98 8.69
CA GLU A 135 -15.99 -4.21 9.35
C GLU A 135 -17.06 -3.18 8.96
N GLY A 136 -16.70 -2.20 8.13
CA GLY A 136 -17.56 -1.09 7.75
C GLY A 136 -17.67 0.02 8.79
N ASP A 137 -16.91 -0.06 9.90
CA ASP A 137 -16.78 1.04 10.86
C ASP A 137 -15.78 2.09 10.37
N ASP A 138 -16.21 2.81 9.35
CA ASP A 138 -15.40 3.87 8.75
C ASP A 138 -15.23 5.07 9.69
N ILE A 139 -16.07 5.22 10.73
CA ILE A 139 -15.97 6.34 11.68
C ILE A 139 -14.73 6.12 12.55
N THR A 140 -14.62 4.95 13.18
CA THR A 140 -13.44 4.59 13.98
C THR A 140 -12.18 4.61 13.10
N ALA A 141 -12.25 4.05 11.89
CA ALA A 141 -11.11 3.98 11.00
C ALA A 141 -10.57 5.36 10.60
N LEU A 142 -11.43 6.31 10.25
CA LEU A 142 -11.01 7.68 9.93
C LEU A 142 -10.43 8.40 11.15
N GLY A 143 -11.05 8.27 12.33
CA GLY A 143 -10.54 8.90 13.56
C GLY A 143 -9.16 8.40 13.97
N ASP A 144 -8.90 7.10 13.82
CA ASP A 144 -7.58 6.51 14.07
C ASP A 144 -6.53 6.97 13.05
N LEU A 145 -6.91 7.04 11.77
CA LEU A 145 -6.02 7.53 10.72
C LEU A 145 -5.70 9.01 10.90
N ASP A 146 -6.67 9.84 11.32
CA ASP A 146 -6.46 11.26 11.63
C ASP A 146 -5.49 11.44 12.80
N THR A 147 -5.64 10.62 13.85
CA THR A 147 -4.72 10.61 14.99
C THR A 147 -3.32 10.17 14.55
N ALA A 148 -3.22 9.10 13.76
CA ALA A 148 -1.95 8.59 13.25
C ALA A 148 -1.25 9.60 12.32
N LEU A 149 -2.01 10.32 11.49
CA LEU A 149 -1.48 11.37 10.61
C LEU A 149 -1.08 12.63 11.38
N THR A 150 -1.70 12.93 12.53
CA THR A 150 -1.18 13.98 13.43
C THR A 150 0.22 13.65 13.93
N LEU A 151 0.52 12.37 14.13
CA LEU A 151 1.83 11.87 14.59
C LEU A 151 2.83 11.72 13.45
N LYS A 152 2.36 11.36 12.25
CA LYS A 152 3.17 11.18 11.04
C LYS A 152 2.50 11.85 9.83
N PRO A 153 2.56 13.19 9.70
CA PRO A 153 1.82 13.93 8.69
C PRO A 153 2.12 13.54 7.23
N ASN A 154 3.37 13.13 6.98
CA ASN A 154 3.84 12.82 5.62
C ASN A 154 3.81 11.33 5.29
N ASP A 155 3.26 10.48 6.16
CA ASP A 155 3.20 9.03 5.91
C ASP A 155 2.24 8.74 4.75
N ALA A 156 2.82 8.36 3.61
CA ALA A 156 2.10 8.11 2.38
C ALA A 156 1.10 6.95 2.50
N ALA A 157 1.43 5.92 3.30
CA ALA A 157 0.55 4.77 3.48
C ALA A 157 -0.68 5.15 4.31
N LEU A 158 -0.52 5.96 5.36
CA LEU A 158 -1.65 6.45 6.15
C LEU A 158 -2.56 7.38 5.34
N ARG A 159 -1.98 8.31 4.56
CA ARG A 159 -2.73 9.19 3.65
C ARG A 159 -3.53 8.38 2.63
N ALA A 160 -2.90 7.41 1.96
CA ALA A 160 -3.56 6.58 0.98
C ALA A 160 -4.71 5.73 1.57
N ARG A 161 -4.54 5.21 2.80
CA ARG A 161 -5.60 4.47 3.51
C ARG A 161 -6.78 5.39 3.84
N ARG A 162 -6.53 6.58 4.39
CA ARG A 162 -7.60 7.54 4.72
C ARG A 162 -8.36 7.97 3.48
N ALA A 163 -7.63 8.27 2.41
CA ALA A 163 -8.20 8.59 1.12
C ALA A 163 -9.11 7.47 0.59
N ALA A 164 -8.68 6.21 0.64
CA ALA A 164 -9.49 5.08 0.19
C ALA A 164 -10.83 4.96 0.93
N ILE A 165 -10.85 5.25 2.24
CA ILE A 165 -12.08 5.26 3.04
C ILE A 165 -12.97 6.45 2.65
N ARG A 166 -12.41 7.67 2.55
CA ARG A 166 -13.14 8.87 2.11
C ARG A 166 -13.79 8.68 0.74
N LEU A 167 -13.03 8.16 -0.22
CA LEU A 167 -13.52 7.79 -1.54
C LEU A 167 -14.68 6.81 -1.41
N ARG A 168 -14.52 5.65 -0.78
CA ARG A 168 -15.64 4.70 -0.62
C ARG A 168 -16.92 5.32 -0.02
N ARG A 169 -16.79 6.31 0.87
CA ARG A 169 -17.91 7.03 1.51
C ARG A 169 -18.53 8.15 0.68
N GLY A 170 -17.99 8.45 -0.50
CA GLY A 170 -18.47 9.54 -1.34
C GLY A 170 -17.83 10.90 -1.11
N ASP A 171 -16.82 10.98 -0.24
CA ASP A 171 -16.04 12.20 -0.01
C ASP A 171 -14.94 12.32 -1.07
N TRP A 172 -15.37 12.53 -2.32
CA TRP A 172 -14.50 12.50 -3.50
C TRP A 172 -13.46 13.62 -3.48
N LEU A 173 -13.88 14.86 -3.22
CA LEU A 173 -13.00 16.02 -3.29
C LEU A 173 -11.81 15.90 -2.33
N ASN A 174 -12.08 15.54 -1.06
CA ASN A 174 -11.01 15.37 -0.07
C ASN A 174 -10.25 14.05 -0.24
N GLY A 175 -10.92 13.00 -0.75
CA GLY A 175 -10.32 11.70 -0.98
C GLY A 175 -9.33 11.70 -2.14
N LEU A 176 -9.67 12.32 -3.27
CA LEU A 176 -8.91 12.24 -4.52
C LEU A 176 -7.50 12.81 -4.40
N ALA A 177 -7.35 13.99 -3.78
CA ALA A 177 -6.05 14.61 -3.59
C ALA A 177 -5.12 13.77 -2.69
N GLU A 178 -5.66 13.25 -1.59
CA GLU A 178 -4.89 12.40 -0.66
C GLU A 178 -4.58 11.02 -1.24
N TYR A 179 -5.42 10.51 -2.15
CA TYR A 179 -5.24 9.22 -2.80
C TYR A 179 -3.96 9.16 -3.63
N GLU A 180 -3.44 10.31 -4.06
CA GLU A 180 -2.17 10.42 -4.79
C GLU A 180 -0.97 9.98 -3.97
N ALA A 181 -1.06 9.98 -2.64
CA ALA A 181 -0.03 9.47 -1.76
C ALA A 181 0.33 8.00 -2.06
N ARG A 182 -0.59 7.21 -2.67
CA ARG A 182 -0.31 5.82 -3.06
C ARG A 182 0.88 5.68 -4.02
N LEU A 183 1.12 6.70 -4.85
CA LEU A 183 2.20 6.71 -5.83
C LEU A 183 3.58 6.96 -5.18
N GLU A 184 3.61 7.46 -3.94
CA GLU A 184 4.82 7.66 -3.15
C GLU A 184 5.25 6.38 -2.40
N ILE A 185 4.41 5.34 -2.38
CA ILE A 185 4.68 4.10 -1.65
C ILE A 185 5.71 3.27 -2.41
N ALA A 186 6.98 3.36 -2.01
CA ALA A 186 8.11 2.75 -2.70
C ALA A 186 8.00 1.23 -2.90
N SER A 187 7.33 0.51 -1.98
CA SER A 187 7.11 -0.94 -2.11
C SER A 187 6.14 -1.32 -3.23
N ALA A 188 5.26 -0.40 -3.65
CA ALA A 188 4.25 -0.66 -4.67
C ALA A 188 4.84 -0.67 -6.09
N LYS A 189 5.98 0.01 -6.32
CA LYS A 189 6.64 0.16 -7.63
C LYS A 189 5.64 0.28 -8.79
N PRO A 190 4.75 1.28 -8.77
CA PRO A 190 3.72 1.41 -9.79
C PRO A 190 4.39 1.60 -11.15
N TYR A 191 3.77 1.04 -12.19
CA TYR A 191 4.15 1.34 -13.56
C TYR A 191 3.90 2.82 -13.83
N ALA A 192 4.89 3.49 -14.42
CA ALA A 192 4.79 4.86 -14.88
C ALA A 192 5.51 4.99 -16.23
N PRO A 193 4.83 5.45 -17.30
CA PRO A 193 5.47 5.68 -18.59
C PRO A 193 6.45 6.86 -18.51
N SER A 194 7.43 6.91 -19.41
CA SER A 194 8.38 8.03 -19.54
C SER A 194 7.76 9.26 -20.21
N LEU A 195 6.69 9.77 -19.60
CA LEU A 195 5.97 10.99 -20.00
C LEU A 195 5.78 11.88 -18.76
N PRO A 196 5.68 13.21 -18.94
CA PRO A 196 5.28 14.07 -17.83
C PRO A 196 3.88 13.68 -17.35
N ARG A 197 3.63 13.89 -16.05
CA ARG A 197 2.32 13.62 -15.47
C ARG A 197 1.34 14.72 -15.87
N TRP A 198 0.18 14.34 -16.39
CA TRP A 198 -0.90 15.27 -16.69
C TRP A 198 -1.59 15.76 -15.40
N GLN A 199 -1.77 17.07 -15.27
CA GLN A 199 -2.36 17.73 -14.10
C GLN A 199 -3.54 18.63 -14.50
N GLY A 200 -4.26 18.25 -15.56
CA GLY A 200 -5.46 18.95 -16.03
C GLY A 200 -5.19 20.00 -17.11
N GLU A 201 -3.93 20.28 -17.45
CA GLU A 201 -3.59 21.28 -18.47
C GLU A 201 -4.20 20.91 -19.83
N GLN A 202 -4.67 21.89 -20.59
CA GLN A 202 -5.25 21.63 -21.91
C GLN A 202 -4.14 21.15 -22.89
N PRO A 203 -4.25 19.93 -23.46
CA PRO A 203 -3.28 19.45 -24.43
C PRO A 203 -3.29 20.32 -25.70
N ALA A 204 -2.16 20.42 -26.40
CA ALA A 204 -2.14 21.10 -27.70
C ALA A 204 -3.00 20.33 -28.73
N ALA A 205 -3.45 21.04 -29.77
CA ALA A 205 -4.28 20.45 -30.80
C ALA A 205 -3.61 19.22 -31.44
N GLY A 206 -4.32 18.09 -31.44
CA GLY A 206 -3.82 16.81 -31.97
C GLY A 206 -2.93 16.02 -31.01
N GLN A 207 -2.66 16.52 -29.80
CA GLN A 207 -1.96 15.75 -28.77
C GLN A 207 -2.92 14.98 -27.88
N TYR A 208 -2.48 13.81 -27.45
CA TYR A 208 -3.23 12.92 -26.57
C TYR A 208 -2.64 12.90 -25.15
N VAL A 209 -3.51 12.72 -24.17
CA VAL A 209 -3.15 12.31 -22.81
C VAL A 209 -3.22 10.79 -22.73
N LEU A 210 -2.12 10.16 -22.33
CA LEU A 210 -2.05 8.71 -22.15
C LEU A 210 -2.71 8.31 -20.82
N LEU A 211 -3.82 7.59 -20.89
CA LEU A 211 -4.45 6.90 -19.76
C LEU A 211 -3.86 5.51 -19.61
N TYR A 212 -3.46 5.11 -18.41
CA TYR A 212 -2.85 3.79 -18.19
C TYR A 212 -3.21 3.18 -16.83
N ALA A 213 -3.12 1.86 -16.74
CA ALA A 213 -3.21 1.13 -15.48
C ALA A 213 -1.86 1.18 -14.73
N GLU A 214 -1.88 1.61 -13.46
CA GLU A 214 -0.69 1.78 -12.61
C GLU A 214 -0.09 0.44 -12.12
N GLN A 215 -0.83 -0.64 -12.24
CA GLN A 215 -0.39 -1.99 -11.90
C GLN A 215 0.74 -2.42 -12.82
N ALA A 216 1.81 -3.00 -12.26
CA ALA A 216 3.00 -3.36 -13.00
C ALA A 216 2.74 -4.38 -14.13
N ASP A 217 1.76 -5.29 -13.97
CA ASP A 217 1.35 -6.23 -15.02
C ASP A 217 0.55 -5.59 -16.16
N GLY A 218 -0.23 -4.54 -15.88
CA GLY A 218 -1.11 -3.86 -16.83
C GLY A 218 -2.22 -4.72 -17.45
N ALA A 219 -2.39 -5.95 -16.99
CA ALA A 219 -3.25 -6.97 -17.62
C ALA A 219 -4.05 -7.80 -16.60
N SER A 220 -3.85 -7.57 -15.30
CA SER A 220 -4.68 -8.12 -14.24
C SER A 220 -6.12 -7.67 -14.38
N GLY A 221 -7.06 -8.46 -13.84
CA GLY A 221 -8.49 -8.10 -13.87
C GLY A 221 -8.74 -6.69 -13.32
N ALA A 222 -8.12 -6.36 -12.19
CA ALA A 222 -8.21 -5.03 -11.59
C ALA A 222 -7.70 -3.89 -12.49
N ALA A 223 -6.61 -4.12 -13.24
CA ALA A 223 -6.09 -3.16 -14.20
C ALA A 223 -7.04 -2.98 -15.38
N ILE A 224 -7.55 -4.08 -15.95
CA ILE A 224 -8.49 -4.05 -17.06
C ILE A 224 -9.80 -3.37 -16.65
N ASP A 225 -10.30 -3.61 -15.43
CA ASP A 225 -11.51 -2.98 -14.92
C ASP A 225 -11.36 -1.46 -14.78
N ASP A 226 -10.22 -0.97 -14.28
CA ASP A 226 -9.91 0.47 -14.24
C ASP A 226 -9.95 1.07 -15.66
N LEU A 227 -9.36 0.37 -16.65
CA LEU A 227 -9.33 0.80 -18.05
C LEU A 227 -10.73 0.82 -18.69
N ARG A 228 -11.57 -0.18 -18.42
CA ARG A 228 -12.98 -0.22 -18.87
C ARG A 228 -13.78 0.96 -18.32
N ILE A 229 -13.58 1.29 -17.05
CA ILE A 229 -14.27 2.40 -16.40
C ILE A 229 -13.92 3.70 -17.11
N VAL A 230 -12.63 4.02 -17.28
CA VAL A 230 -12.24 5.27 -17.95
C VAL A 230 -12.62 5.28 -19.43
N ALA A 231 -12.65 4.12 -20.09
CA ALA A 231 -13.07 4.02 -21.49
C ALA A 231 -14.54 4.44 -21.70
N ARG A 232 -15.44 4.11 -20.76
CA ARG A 232 -16.85 4.56 -20.80
C ARG A 232 -17.00 6.07 -20.76
N HIS A 233 -16.04 6.77 -20.15
CA HIS A 233 -16.06 8.22 -19.97
C HIS A 233 -15.28 8.98 -21.06
N ALA A 234 -14.67 8.29 -22.02
CA ALA A 234 -13.80 8.90 -23.02
C ALA A 234 -14.51 9.91 -23.93
N ARG A 235 -15.81 9.71 -24.21
CA ARG A 235 -16.57 10.69 -24.99
C ARG A 235 -16.73 12.01 -24.24
N ALA A 236 -17.05 11.95 -22.94
CA ALA A 236 -17.19 13.14 -22.11
C ALA A 236 -15.86 13.89 -21.98
N LEU A 237 -14.73 13.18 -21.91
CA LEU A 237 -13.39 13.79 -21.96
C LEU A 237 -13.14 14.52 -23.28
N ALA A 238 -13.51 13.91 -24.41
CA ALA A 238 -13.37 14.52 -25.74
C ALA A 238 -14.25 15.78 -25.88
N ASP A 239 -15.46 15.78 -25.31
CA ASP A 239 -16.35 16.95 -25.31
C ASP A 239 -15.76 18.11 -24.46
N LEU A 240 -14.87 17.82 -23.50
CA LEU A 240 -14.04 18.80 -22.77
C LEU A 240 -12.75 19.19 -23.52
N GLY A 241 -12.56 18.70 -24.73
CA GLY A 241 -11.36 18.94 -25.54
C GLY A 241 -10.14 18.13 -25.10
N VAL A 242 -10.29 17.13 -24.24
CA VAL A 242 -9.20 16.25 -23.81
C VAL A 242 -9.19 14.99 -24.66
N MET A 243 -8.29 14.93 -25.64
CA MET A 243 -8.07 13.72 -26.43
C MET A 243 -7.27 12.72 -25.59
N VAL A 244 -7.79 11.51 -25.43
CA VAL A 244 -7.15 10.46 -24.63
C VAL A 244 -6.77 9.26 -25.47
N ALA A 245 -5.59 8.71 -25.19
CA ALA A 245 -5.15 7.42 -25.68
C ALA A 245 -5.10 6.45 -24.50
N LEU A 246 -5.67 5.25 -24.64
CA LEU A 246 -5.71 4.27 -23.56
C LEU A 246 -4.64 3.20 -23.77
N GLN A 247 -3.76 3.05 -22.80
CA GLN A 247 -2.74 2.01 -22.79
C GLN A 247 -3.32 0.71 -22.24
N ALA A 248 -3.51 -0.29 -23.10
CA ALA A 248 -4.15 -1.55 -22.75
C ALA A 248 -3.53 -2.74 -23.52
N PRO A 249 -3.57 -3.97 -22.97
CA PRO A 249 -3.16 -5.17 -23.72
C PRO A 249 -4.00 -5.38 -24.98
N GLY A 250 -3.39 -5.82 -26.08
CA GLY A 250 -4.10 -6.08 -27.35
C GLY A 250 -5.32 -7.00 -27.22
N SER A 251 -5.30 -7.92 -26.25
CA SER A 251 -6.39 -8.88 -25.98
C SER A 251 -7.71 -8.22 -25.58
N VAL A 252 -7.71 -6.98 -25.08
CA VAL A 252 -8.93 -6.26 -24.68
C VAL A 252 -9.30 -5.10 -25.62
N HIS A 253 -8.54 -4.87 -26.70
CA HIS A 253 -8.77 -3.74 -27.60
C HIS A 253 -10.14 -3.77 -28.25
N ALA A 254 -10.54 -4.93 -28.78
CA ALA A 254 -11.85 -5.09 -29.42
C ALA A 254 -12.99 -4.77 -28.45
N GLU A 255 -12.86 -5.17 -27.18
CA GLU A 255 -13.84 -4.86 -26.14
C GLU A 255 -13.89 -3.34 -25.87
N LEU A 256 -12.75 -2.71 -25.65
CA LEU A 256 -12.67 -1.28 -25.36
C LEU A 256 -13.22 -0.42 -26.51
N LEU A 257 -13.03 -0.84 -27.76
CA LEU A 257 -13.60 -0.17 -28.93
C LEU A 257 -15.13 -0.29 -29.01
N THR A 258 -15.75 -1.30 -28.39
CA THR A 258 -17.22 -1.34 -28.27
C THR A 258 -17.74 -0.29 -27.29
N LEU A 259 -16.96 0.05 -26.27
CA LEU A 259 -17.29 1.11 -25.30
C LEU A 259 -17.03 2.50 -25.88
N SER A 260 -15.96 2.66 -26.66
CA SER A 260 -15.58 3.93 -27.29
C SER A 260 -14.91 3.72 -28.66
N PRO A 261 -15.68 3.77 -29.77
CA PRO A 261 -15.14 3.44 -31.10
C PRO A 261 -14.06 4.39 -31.64
N ALA A 262 -14.01 5.63 -31.13
CA ALA A 262 -13.06 6.65 -31.58
C ALA A 262 -11.82 6.76 -30.66
N MET A 263 -11.69 5.87 -29.68
CA MET A 263 -10.57 5.87 -28.74
C MET A 263 -9.29 5.40 -29.41
N ALA A 264 -8.19 6.13 -29.19
CA ALA A 264 -6.86 5.65 -29.53
C ALA A 264 -6.43 4.57 -28.52
N LEU A 265 -5.99 3.42 -29.00
CA LEU A 265 -5.51 2.30 -28.18
C LEU A 265 -4.02 2.05 -28.44
N ILE A 266 -3.26 1.90 -27.37
CA ILE A 266 -1.80 1.75 -27.42
C ILE A 266 -1.41 0.56 -26.53
N GLU A 267 -0.54 -0.33 -27.02
CA GLU A 267 0.04 -1.37 -26.17
C GLU A 267 1.27 -0.84 -25.42
N ARG A 268 1.69 -1.49 -24.33
CA ARG A 268 2.94 -1.12 -23.67
C ARG A 268 4.12 -1.34 -24.61
N GLY A 269 4.94 -0.31 -24.78
CA GLY A 269 6.04 -0.32 -25.73
C GLY A 269 6.56 1.09 -26.00
N PRO A 270 7.27 1.30 -27.13
CA PRO A 270 7.72 2.61 -27.56
C PRO A 270 6.56 3.59 -27.67
N LEU A 271 6.70 4.75 -27.01
CA LEU A 271 5.70 5.82 -27.02
C LEU A 271 5.85 6.67 -28.29
N THR A 272 4.74 7.25 -28.73
CA THR A 272 4.64 8.07 -29.93
C THR A 272 4.73 9.56 -29.60
N ASN A 273 5.13 10.39 -30.58
CA ASN A 273 5.39 11.82 -30.39
C ASN A 273 4.13 12.68 -30.19
N ASP A 274 2.95 12.12 -30.44
CA ASP A 274 1.65 12.75 -30.24
C ASP A 274 1.14 12.67 -28.80
N LEU A 275 1.85 11.97 -27.90
CA LEU A 275 1.54 11.92 -26.47
C LEU A 275 2.15 13.11 -25.74
N ALA A 276 1.31 13.99 -25.18
CA ALA A 276 1.75 15.17 -24.42
C ALA A 276 2.16 14.82 -22.98
N ALA A 277 1.36 13.98 -22.33
CA ALA A 277 1.48 13.65 -20.92
C ALA A 277 0.74 12.34 -20.61
N ALA A 278 0.90 11.81 -19.40
CA ALA A 278 0.24 10.59 -18.97
C ALA A 278 -0.42 10.74 -17.59
N VAL A 279 -1.50 10.01 -17.35
CA VAL A 279 -2.19 9.96 -16.06
C VAL A 279 -2.65 8.53 -15.74
N PRO A 280 -2.37 8.03 -14.53
CA PRO A 280 -2.98 6.78 -14.07
C PRO A 280 -4.50 6.87 -14.15
N ALA A 281 -5.16 5.79 -14.56
CA ALA A 281 -6.62 5.74 -14.66
C ALA A 281 -7.30 6.20 -13.36
N ARG A 282 -6.76 5.82 -12.20
CA ARG A 282 -7.28 6.20 -10.88
C ARG A 282 -6.97 7.63 -10.44
N SER A 283 -6.01 8.29 -11.09
CA SER A 283 -5.71 9.71 -10.89
C SER A 283 -6.50 10.62 -11.82
N LEU A 284 -7.22 10.08 -12.81
CA LEU A 284 -7.98 10.87 -13.77
C LEU A 284 -8.97 11.84 -13.11
N PRO A 285 -9.81 11.43 -12.12
CA PRO A 285 -10.73 12.37 -11.49
C PRO A 285 -10.02 13.51 -10.75
N PHE A 286 -8.87 13.21 -10.13
CA PHE A 286 -8.07 14.23 -9.47
C PHE A 286 -7.45 15.20 -10.50
N ALA A 287 -6.86 14.70 -11.59
CA ALA A 287 -6.30 15.56 -12.62
C ALA A 287 -7.35 16.47 -13.26
N LEU A 288 -8.58 15.99 -13.46
CA LEU A 288 -9.70 16.81 -13.92
C LEU A 288 -10.08 17.91 -12.91
N SER A 289 -9.96 17.64 -11.60
CA SER A 289 -10.23 18.64 -10.54
C SER A 289 -9.23 19.80 -10.49
N LEU A 290 -8.09 19.67 -11.18
CA LEU A 290 -7.05 20.70 -11.27
C LEU A 290 -7.24 21.64 -12.47
N ARG A 291 -8.26 21.39 -13.31
CA ARG A 291 -8.59 22.24 -14.46
C ARG A 291 -9.16 23.60 -14.04
N ASP A 292 -8.97 24.59 -14.89
CA ASP A 292 -9.57 25.93 -14.70
C ASP A 292 -11.11 25.90 -14.71
N ASP A 293 -11.71 24.97 -15.46
CA ASP A 293 -13.17 24.77 -15.57
C ASP A 293 -13.71 23.69 -14.63
N ALA A 294 -12.92 23.23 -13.66
CA ALA A 294 -13.25 22.10 -12.79
C ALA A 294 -14.56 22.27 -12.01
N PHE A 295 -14.91 23.51 -11.64
CA PHE A 295 -16.10 23.86 -10.86
C PHE A 295 -17.35 24.12 -11.71
N THR A 296 -17.29 23.85 -13.03
CA THR A 296 -18.50 23.85 -13.84
C THR A 296 -19.34 22.61 -13.55
N PRO A 297 -20.69 22.70 -13.50
CA PRO A 297 -21.54 21.57 -13.15
C PRO A 297 -21.31 20.32 -14.02
N SER A 298 -20.96 20.50 -15.30
CA SER A 298 -20.64 19.41 -16.21
C SER A 298 -19.34 18.68 -15.85
N VAL A 299 -18.30 19.41 -15.47
CA VAL A 299 -17.00 18.82 -15.11
C VAL A 299 -17.08 18.18 -13.72
N GLU A 300 -17.72 18.83 -12.75
CA GLU A 300 -17.95 18.25 -11.42
C GLU A 300 -18.75 16.94 -11.48
N ALA A 301 -19.79 16.89 -12.32
CA ALA A 301 -20.59 15.69 -12.54
C ALA A 301 -19.74 14.56 -13.16
N LEU A 302 -18.86 14.89 -14.12
CA LEU A 302 -17.95 13.92 -14.73
C LEU A 302 -16.93 13.39 -13.72
N ILE A 303 -16.29 14.27 -12.94
CA ILE A 303 -15.34 13.88 -11.87
C ILE A 303 -16.03 12.92 -10.89
N SER A 304 -17.22 13.28 -10.44
CA SER A 304 -18.00 12.48 -9.49
C SER A 304 -18.42 11.13 -10.08
N ALA A 305 -18.80 11.09 -11.37
CA ALA A 305 -19.16 9.85 -12.05
C ALA A 305 -17.97 8.90 -12.20
N ILE A 306 -16.82 9.39 -12.66
CA ILE A 306 -15.61 8.57 -12.80
C ILE A 306 -15.13 8.11 -11.42
N ALA A 307 -15.11 8.99 -10.41
CA ALA A 307 -14.70 8.62 -9.06
C ALA A 307 -15.63 7.55 -8.46
N ARG A 308 -16.95 7.72 -8.60
CA ARG A 308 -17.92 6.71 -8.17
C ARG A 308 -17.64 5.36 -8.83
N ASP A 309 -17.49 5.32 -10.15
CA ASP A 309 -17.29 4.06 -10.87
C ASP A 309 -15.95 3.38 -10.51
N LEU A 310 -14.89 4.15 -10.24
CA LEU A 310 -13.57 3.63 -9.87
C LEU A 310 -13.49 3.14 -8.42
N PHE A 311 -14.23 3.77 -7.51
CA PHE A 311 -14.06 3.61 -6.06
C PHE A 311 -15.28 3.02 -5.34
N THR A 312 -16.40 2.83 -6.04
CA THR A 312 -17.59 2.11 -5.53
C THR A 312 -17.88 0.91 -6.44
N GLY A 313 -18.19 -0.26 -5.87
CA GLY A 313 -18.64 -1.42 -6.65
C GLY A 313 -17.58 -2.48 -6.97
N ARG A 314 -16.76 -2.87 -5.99
CA ARG A 314 -16.01 -4.14 -6.05
C ARG A 314 -16.43 -5.01 -4.88
N ASP A 315 -17.60 -5.63 -5.03
CA ASP A 315 -17.98 -6.81 -4.27
C ASP A 315 -17.28 -8.05 -4.84
#